data_AF-A0A1C5TQL1-F1
#
_entry.id   AF-A0A1C5TQL1-F1
#
_cell.length_a   1.000
_cell.length_b   1.000
_cell.length_c   1.000
_cell.angle_alpha   90.00
_cell.angle_beta   90.00
_cell.angle_gamma   90.00
#
_symmetry.space_group_name_H-M   'P 1'
#
loop_
_entity.id
_entity.type
_entity.pdbx_description
1 polymer ?
#
loop_
_entity_poly.entity_id
_entity_poly.type
_entity_poly.pdbx_seq_one_letter_code
_entity_poly.pdbx_strand_id
1 'polypeptide(L)' 'MKLLYAEDEESMAEAVTDILVFHKYQVDTVYDGEEALEYARKEIIRTLIMLSEGQQSVKQQNEPPVQPDGNTRQ' A
#
# COMPACT_ATOMS: atom_id res chain seq x y z
N MET A 1 -6.52 4.94 -21.75
CA MET A 1 -6.85 5.33 -20.35
C MET A 1 -5.53 5.36 -19.60
N LYS A 2 -5.28 6.40 -18.78
CA LYS A 2 -4.00 6.62 -18.12
C LYS A 2 -4.01 6.04 -16.69
N LEU A 3 -3.02 5.22 -16.39
CA LEU A 3 -2.81 4.54 -15.11
C LEU A 3 -1.52 5.03 -14.47
N LEU A 4 -1.53 5.16 -13.15
CA LEU A 4 -0.33 5.34 -12.34
C LEU A 4 -0.11 4.06 -11.56
N TYR A 5 1.05 3.45 -11.75
CA TYR A 5 1.45 2.22 -11.08
C TYR A 5 2.65 2.51 -10.17
N ALA A 6 2.48 2.27 -8.88
CA ALA A 6 3.51 2.45 -7.88
C ALA A 6 3.93 1.09 -7.34
N GLU A 7 5.20 0.74 -7.53
CA GLU A 7 5.78 -0.55 -7.18
C GLU A 7 7.23 -0.35 -6.73
N ASP A 8 7.58 -0.79 -5.54
CA ASP A 8 8.93 -0.65 -4.98
C ASP A 8 9.92 -1.68 -5.56
N GLU A 9 9.44 -2.81 -6.06
CA GLU A 9 10.27 -3.82 -6.72
C GLU A 9 10.37 -3.60 -8.24
N GLU A 10 11.55 -3.17 -8.73
CA GLU A 10 11.79 -2.87 -10.15
C GLU A 10 11.44 -4.03 -11.11
N SER A 11 11.75 -5.28 -10.71
CA SER A 11 11.48 -6.46 -11.53
C SER A 11 9.98 -6.73 -11.71
N MET A 12 9.19 -6.51 -10.64
CA MET A 12 7.73 -6.61 -10.70
C MET A 12 7.16 -5.45 -11.50
N ALA A 13 7.68 -4.24 -11.27
CA ALA A 13 7.26 -3.02 -11.92
C ALA A 13 7.35 -3.16 -13.45
N GLU A 14 8.49 -3.64 -13.96
CA GLU A 14 8.73 -3.88 -15.38
C GLU A 14 7.75 -4.91 -15.96
N ALA A 15 7.62 -6.08 -15.31
CA ALA A 15 6.76 -7.16 -15.79
C ALA A 15 5.29 -6.75 -15.90
N VAL A 16 4.76 -6.03 -14.90
CA VAL A 16 3.37 -5.55 -14.89
C VAL A 16 3.19 -4.41 -15.90
N THR A 17 4.17 -3.51 -16.03
CA THR A 17 4.15 -2.43 -17.01
C THR A 17 4.08 -2.98 -18.44
N ASP A 18 4.88 -3.98 -18.75
CA ASP A 18 4.88 -4.65 -20.07
C ASP A 18 3.51 -5.24 -20.41
N ILE A 19 2.86 -5.90 -19.44
CA ILE A 19 1.52 -6.45 -19.61
C ILE A 19 0.50 -5.33 -19.87
N LEU A 20 0.56 -4.23 -19.11
CA LEU A 20 -0.38 -3.12 -19.25
C LEU A 20 -0.18 -2.37 -20.58
N VAL A 21 1.07 -2.14 -20.99
CA VAL A 21 1.41 -1.53 -22.28
C VAL A 21 1.00 -2.44 -23.44
N PHE A 22 1.16 -3.76 -23.31
CA PHE A 22 0.68 -4.74 -24.29
C PHE A 22 -0.83 -4.58 -24.55
N HIS A 23 -1.61 -4.36 -23.50
CA HIS A 23 -3.06 -4.11 -23.59
C HIS A 23 -3.42 -2.67 -23.98
N LYS A 24 -2.45 -1.87 -24.48
CA LYS A 24 -2.63 -0.48 -24.95
C LYS A 24 -3.06 0.49 -23.84
N TYR A 25 -2.76 0.18 -22.58
CA TYR A 25 -2.87 1.17 -21.52
C TYR A 25 -1.67 2.12 -21.55
N GLN A 26 -1.91 3.39 -21.20
CA GLN A 26 -0.83 4.31 -20.88
C GLN A 26 -0.56 4.19 -19.39
N VAL A 27 0.65 3.81 -19.02
CA VAL A 27 1.07 3.61 -17.63
C VAL A 27 2.24 4.52 -17.35
N ASP A 28 2.12 5.32 -16.29
CA ASP A 28 3.26 5.97 -15.64
C ASP A 28 3.64 5.08 -14.45
N THR A 29 4.91 4.68 -14.39
CA THR A 29 5.42 3.78 -13.34
C THR A 29 6.33 4.58 -12.42
N VAL A 30 6.11 4.45 -11.12
CA VAL A 30 6.89 5.12 -10.07
C VAL A 30 7.31 4.09 -9.03
N TYR A 31 8.49 4.27 -8.45
CA TYR A 31 9.06 3.32 -7.48
C TYR A 31 8.90 3.78 -6.03
N ASP A 32 8.42 5.00 -5.85
CA ASP A 32 8.23 5.63 -4.55
C ASP A 32 6.76 6.07 -4.37
N GLY A 33 6.18 5.76 -3.22
CA GLY A 33 4.82 6.16 -2.87
C GLY A 33 4.63 7.67 -2.72
N GLU A 34 5.66 8.41 -2.32
CA GLU A 34 5.64 9.88 -2.26
C GLU A 34 5.58 10.48 -3.67
N GLU A 35 6.39 9.95 -4.60
CA GLU A 35 6.35 10.35 -6.00
C GLU A 35 4.97 10.03 -6.62
N ALA A 36 4.42 8.84 -6.33
CA ALA A 36 3.07 8.46 -6.75
C ALA A 36 2.02 9.46 -6.25
N LEU A 37 2.12 9.88 -4.99
CA LEU A 37 1.21 10.84 -4.39
C LEU A 37 1.34 12.22 -5.03
N GLU A 38 2.56 12.69 -5.31
CA GLU A 38 2.78 13.97 -5.98
C GLU A 38 2.23 13.94 -7.41
N TYR A 39 2.44 12.83 -8.13
CA TYR A 39 1.96 12.64 -9.49
C TYR A 39 0.42 12.61 -9.55
N ALA A 40 -0.21 11.91 -8.60
CA ALA A 40 -1.68 11.88 -8.45
C ALA A 40 -2.28 13.25 -8.08
N ARG A 41 -1.51 14.14 -7.46
CA ARG A 41 -1.95 15.51 -7.17
C ARG A 41 -1.80 16.47 -8.35
N LYS A 42 -0.81 16.25 -9.22
CA LYS A 42 -0.56 17.08 -10.41
C LYS A 42 -1.51 16.78 -11.56
N GLU A 43 -1.90 15.51 -11.72
CA GLU A 43 -2.63 15.03 -12.88
C GLU A 43 -4.00 14.41 -12.49
N ILE A 44 -4.98 14.48 -13.40
CA ILE A 44 -6.26 13.76 -13.22
C ILE A 44 -6.03 12.30 -13.65
N ILE A 45 -5.68 11.46 -12.69
CA ILE A 45 -5.45 10.03 -12.92
C ILE A 45 -6.74 9.27 -12.58
N ARG A 46 -7.14 8.35 -13.47
CA ARG A 46 -8.38 7.57 -13.30
C ARG A 46 -8.23 6.41 -12.34
N THR A 47 -7.03 5.85 -12.23
CA THR A 47 -6.76 4.64 -11.43
C THR A 47 -5.32 4.67 -10.96
N LEU A 48 -5.12 4.51 -9.66
CA LEU A 48 -3.83 4.37 -8.99
C LEU A 48 -3.75 2.95 -8.41
N ILE A 49 -2.70 2.22 -8.76
CA ILE A 49 -2.39 0.91 -8.18
C ILE A 49 -1.13 1.08 -7.34
N MET A 50 -1.26 0.90 -6.03
CA MET A 50 -0.14 0.83 -5.09
C MET A 50 -0.11 -0.58 -4.53
N LEU A 51 1.00 -1.28 -4.75
CA LEU A 51 1.27 -2.54 -4.05
C LEU A 51 2.24 -2.18 -2.92
N SER A 52 1.76 -2.32 -1.68
CA SER A 52 2.62 -2.26 -0.52
C SER A 52 2.36 -3.50 0.32
N GLU A 53 3.43 -4.13 0.79
CA GLU A 53 3.34 -5.11 1.86
C GLU A 53 2.87 -4.35 3.10
N GLY A 54 1.58 -4.46 3.40
CA GLY A 54 1.02 -3.90 4.62
C GLY A 54 1.77 -4.50 5.81
N GLN A 55 2.69 -3.75 6.41
CA GLN A 55 3.05 -3.96 7.80
C GLN A 55 1.76 -3.67 8.59
N GLN A 56 0.95 -4.71 8.83
CA GLN A 56 -0.03 -4.67 9.90
C GLN A 56 0.76 -4.45 11.19
N SER A 57 0.94 -3.19 11.56
CA SER A 57 1.40 -2.83 12.89
C SER A 57 0.36 -3.37 13.85
N VAL A 58 0.63 -4.53 14.44
CA VAL A 58 -0.07 -5.01 15.62
C VAL A 58 0.12 -3.91 16.65
N LYS A 59 -0.88 -3.02 16.79
CA LYS A 59 -0.97 -2.14 17.94
C LYS A 59 -1.16 -3.06 19.13
N GLN A 60 -0.05 -3.50 19.71
CA GLN A 60 -0.03 -4.17 21.00
C GLN A 60 -0.72 -3.20 21.96
N GLN A 61 -1.98 -3.50 22.26
CA GLN A 61 -2.69 -2.87 23.36
C GLN A 61 -1.89 -3.21 24.62
N ASN A 62 -1.04 -2.28 25.04
CA ASN A 62 -0.42 -2.29 26.35
C ASN A 62 -1.51 -1.97 27.39
N GLU A 63 -2.46 -2.88 27.54
CA GLU A 63 -3.33 -2.93 28.70
C GLU A 63 -2.55 -3.72 29.76
N PRO A 64 -2.18 -3.13 30.90
CA PRO A 64 -1.58 -3.90 31.98
C PRO A 64 -2.57 -4.99 32.42
N PRO A 65 -2.09 -6.19 32.78
CA PRO A 65 -2.97 -7.28 33.17
C PRO A 65 -3.82 -6.84 34.37
N VAL A 66 -5.14 -6.83 34.18
CA VAL A 66 -6.11 -6.74 35.28
C VAL A 66 -5.83 -7.92 36.20
N GLN A 67 -5.32 -7.62 37.38
CA GLN A 67 -5.23 -8.61 38.46
C GLN A 67 -6.66 -9.04 38.78
N PRO A 68 -6.97 -10.34 38.80
CA PRO A 68 -8.29 -10.78 39.23
C PRO A 68 -8.41 -10.43 40.71
N ASP A 69 -9.32 -9.51 41.03
CA ASP A 69 -9.71 -9.23 42.41
C ASP A 69 -10.06 -10.55 43.07
N GLY A 70 -9.24 -10.92 44.05
CA GLY A 70 -9.40 -12.13 44.84
C GLY A 70 -10.64 -12.03 45.72
N ASN A 71 -11.82 -12.14 45.12
CA ASN A 71 -13.04 -12.38 45.86
C ASN A 71 -13.34 -13.88 45.82
N THR A 72 -12.59 -14.61 46.63
CA THR A 72 -13.04 -15.90 47.16
C THR A 72 -12.86 -15.86 48.65
N ARG A 73 -13.87 -15.34 49.35
CA ARG A 73 -14.20 -15.81 50.69
C ARG A 73 -15.69 -16.04 50.77
N GLN A 74 -16.00 -17.30 51.06
CA GLN A 74 -17.27 -17.78 51.58
C GLN A 74 -17.62 -17.08 52.90
#